data_AF-A0A3M1Z415-F1
#
_entry.id   AF-A0A3M1Z415-F1
#
_cell.length_a   1.000
_cell.length_b   1.000
_cell.length_c   1.000
_cell.angle_alpha   90.00
_cell.angle_beta   90.00
_cell.angle_gamma   90.00
#
_symmetry.space_group_name_H-M   'P 1'
#
loop_
_entity.id
_entity.type
_entity.pdbx_description
1 polymer ?
#
loop_
_entity_poly.entity_id
_entity_poly.type
_entity_poly.pdbx_seq_one_letter_code
_entity_poly.pdbx_strand_id
1 'polypeptide(L)' 'MHNKNKTLDFYVKQAWHSIYKMYNAVGEEYGITQAEGLVLLNIPKEGIPVTQIGPEVGIESTSLSRMLNKLEKKGGFFGK' A
#
# COMPACT_ATOMS: atom_id res chain seq x y z
N MET A 1 -8.77 -24.58 -28.44
CA MET A 1 -8.49 -24.10 -27.06
C MET A 1 -7.37 -23.06 -27.15
N HIS A 2 -7.66 -21.78 -26.88
CA HIS A 2 -6.67 -20.70 -26.96
C HIS A 2 -5.73 -20.80 -25.75
N ASN A 3 -4.43 -21.01 -25.99
CA ASN A 3 -3.40 -21.08 -24.96
C ASN A 3 -3.27 -19.72 -24.25
N LYS A 4 -4.09 -19.47 -23.23
CA LYS A 4 -4.00 -18.29 -22.36
C LYS A 4 -2.68 -18.24 -21.55
N ASN A 5 -1.89 -19.30 -21.57
CA ASN A 5 -0.74 -19.52 -20.69
C ASN A 5 0.61 -18.98 -21.20
N LYS A 6 0.65 -18.23 -22.31
CA LYS A 6 1.92 -17.72 -22.90
C LYS A 6 1.82 -16.32 -23.50
N THR A 7 0.86 -15.49 -23.10
CA THR A 7 0.84 -14.09 -23.52
C THR A 7 1.68 -13.24 -22.59
N LEU A 8 2.23 -12.14 -23.09
CA LEU A 8 2.95 -11.17 -22.26
C LEU A 8 2.06 -10.68 -21.09
N ASP A 9 0.78 -10.38 -21.37
CA ASP A 9 -0.21 -9.98 -20.36
C ASP A 9 -0.38 -11.03 -19.24
N PHE A 10 -0.36 -12.32 -19.58
CA PHE A 10 -0.42 -13.40 -18.58
C PHE A 10 0.78 -13.35 -17.63
N TYR A 11 1.99 -13.19 -18.17
CA TYR A 11 3.20 -13.11 -17.35
C TYR A 11 3.25 -11.84 -16.50
N VAL A 12 2.83 -10.70 -17.05
CA VAL A 12 2.72 -9.44 -16.31
C VAL A 12 1.73 -9.57 -15.16
N LYS A 13 0.55 -10.17 -15.39
CA LYS A 13 -0.44 -10.43 -14.35
C LYS A 13 0.06 -11.37 -13.27
N GLN A 14 0.76 -12.44 -13.65
CA GLN A 14 1.34 -13.39 -12.69
C GLN A 14 2.45 -12.77 -11.85
N ALA A 15 3.34 -11.98 -12.47
CA ALA A 15 4.38 -11.25 -11.77
C ALA A 15 3.76 -10.26 -10.77
N TRP A 16 2.78 -9.48 -11.22
CA TRP A 16 2.05 -8.54 -10.36
C TRP A 16 1.36 -9.24 -9.20
N HIS A 17 0.70 -10.38 -9.44
CA HIS A 17 0.03 -11.15 -8.39
C HIS A 17 1.02 -11.70 -7.34
N SER A 18 2.23 -12.09 -7.77
CA SER A 18 3.29 -12.56 -6.86
C SER A 18 3.84 -11.41 -6.01
N ILE A 19 4.08 -10.24 -6.60
CA ILE A 19 4.45 -9.02 -5.89
C ILE A 19 3.36 -8.64 -4.88
N TYR A 20 2.10 -8.64 -5.30
CA TYR A 20 0.95 -8.35 -4.45
C TYR A 20 0.89 -9.27 -3.22
N LYS A 21 1.09 -10.59 -3.40
CA LYS A 21 1.12 -11.55 -2.29
C LYS A 21 2.28 -11.29 -1.32
N MET A 22 3.46 -11.00 -1.83
CA MET A 22 4.62 -10.68 -0.98
C MET A 22 4.35 -9.44 -0.11
N TYR A 23 3.84 -8.36 -0.70
CA TYR A 23 3.49 -7.14 0.04
C TYR A 23 2.37 -7.37 1.05
N ASN A 24 1.36 -8.18 0.71
CA ASN A 24 0.31 -8.55 1.66
C ASN A 24 0.86 -9.35 2.83
N ALA A 25 1.75 -10.32 2.60
CA ALA A 25 2.33 -11.13 3.67
C ALA A 25 3.18 -10.29 4.63
N VAL A 26 3.96 -9.34 4.10
CA VAL A 26 4.69 -8.36 4.92
C VAL A 26 3.70 -7.47 5.66
N GLY A 27 2.69 -6.93 4.99
CA GLY A 27 1.70 -6.05 5.61
C GLY A 27 0.89 -6.70 6.73
N GLU A 28 0.58 -7.99 6.58
CA GLU A 28 -0.14 -8.79 7.58
C GLU A 28 0.58 -8.83 8.92
N GLU A 29 1.91 -8.90 8.93
CA GLU A 29 2.75 -8.84 10.14
C GLU A 29 2.58 -7.51 10.91
N TYR A 30 2.32 -6.42 10.20
CA TYR A 30 2.09 -5.09 10.77
C TYR A 30 0.59 -4.72 10.86
N GLY A 31 -0.30 -5.66 10.54
CA GLY A 31 -1.75 -5.43 10.51
C GLY A 31 -2.20 -4.40 9.48
N ILE A 32 -1.41 -4.19 8.43
CA ILE A 32 -1.63 -3.24 7.34
C ILE A 32 -1.98 -3.97 6.03
N THR A 33 -2.78 -3.34 5.19
CA THR A 33 -3.06 -3.83 3.83
C THR A 33 -1.96 -3.38 2.85
N GLN A 34 -1.84 -4.04 1.69
CA GLN A 34 -0.88 -3.63 0.65
C GLN A 34 -1.08 -2.18 0.15
N ALA A 35 -2.32 -1.68 0.11
CA ALA A 35 -2.60 -0.28 -0.21
C ALA A 35 -2.05 0.67 0.87
N GLU A 36 -2.21 0.30 2.14
CA GLU A 36 -1.66 1.04 3.29
C GLU A 36 -0.12 1.02 3.26
N GLY A 37 0.50 -0.12 2.96
CA GLY A 37 1.96 -0.25 2.81
C GLY A 37 2.53 0.55 1.64
N LEU A 38 1.86 0.55 0.49
CA LEU A 38 2.28 1.34 -0.67
C LEU A 38 2.27 2.83 -0.35
N VAL A 39 1.23 3.31 0.32
CA VAL A 39 1.14 4.70 0.79
C VAL A 39 2.31 5.00 1.72
N LEU A 40 2.57 4.17 2.74
CA LEU A 40 3.67 4.38 3.69
C LEU A 40 5.06 4.44 3.01
N LEU A 41 5.29 3.64 1.97
CA LEU A 41 6.55 3.67 1.20
C LEU A 41 6.75 4.97 0.42
N ASN A 42 5.66 5.66 0.08
CA ASN A 42 5.72 6.95 -0.60
C ASN A 42 5.79 8.14 0.37
N ILE A 43 5.69 7.90 1.69
CA ILE A 43 5.87 8.95 2.69
C ILE A 43 7.37 9.07 3.02
N PRO A 44 8.00 10.24 2.78
CA PRO A 44 9.38 10.49 3.19
C PRO A 44 9.53 10.35 4.72
N LYS A 45 10.71 9.93 5.16
CA LYS A 45 11.01 9.69 6.59
C LYS A 45 10.82 10.91 7.48
N GLU A 46 10.99 12.11 6.92
CA GLU A 46 10.79 13.38 7.62
C GLU A 46 9.31 13.67 7.91
N GLY A 47 8.39 12.91 7.31
CA GLY A 47 6.97 13.17 7.32
C GLY A 47 6.61 14.32 6.38
N ILE A 48 5.40 14.27 5.84
CA ILE A 48 4.81 15.36 5.05
C ILE A 48 3.32 15.47 5.37
N PRO A 49 2.73 16.68 5.30
CA PRO A 49 1.32 16.87 5.57
C PRO A 49 0.41 15.99 4.71
N VAL A 50 -0.63 15.43 5.32
CA VAL A 50 -1.62 14.56 4.65
C VAL A 50 -2.36 15.27 3.51
N THR A 51 -2.48 16.59 3.60
CA THR A 51 -3.05 17.47 2.56
C THR A 51 -2.18 17.56 1.30
N GLN A 52 -0.87 17.29 1.42
CA GLN A 52 0.06 17.26 0.30
C GLN A 52 0.21 15.84 -0.26
N ILE A 53 0.30 14.81 0.60
CA ILE A 53 0.43 13.41 0.13
C ILE A 53 -0.78 12.94 -0.66
N GLY A 54 -1.99 13.22 -0.15
CA GLY A 54 -3.22 12.61 -0.69
C GLY A 54 -3.30 12.68 -2.22
N PRO A 55 -3.18 13.88 -2.83
CA PRO A 55 -3.13 14.04 -4.28
C PRO A 55 -2.01 13.25 -4.98
N GLU A 56 -0.81 13.16 -4.41
CA GLU A 56 0.34 12.47 -5.01
C GLU A 56 0.16 10.95 -5.06
N VAL A 57 -0.44 10.36 -4.01
CA VAL A 57 -0.71 8.91 -3.95
C VAL A 57 -2.07 8.53 -4.55
N GLY A 58 -2.81 9.50 -5.08
CA GLY A 58 -4.13 9.28 -5.70
C GLY A 58 -5.24 8.91 -4.70
N ILE A 59 -5.12 9.35 -3.45
CA ILE A 59 -6.09 9.08 -2.37
C ILE A 59 -6.55 10.39 -1.75
N GLU A 60 -7.84 10.58 -1.53
CA GLU A 60 -8.32 11.77 -0.81
C GLU A 60 -7.69 11.90 0.58
N SER A 61 -7.25 13.11 0.94
CA SER A 61 -6.59 13.38 2.23
C SER A 61 -7.40 12.91 3.44
N THR A 62 -8.74 12.94 3.39
CA THR A 62 -9.60 12.44 4.49
C THR A 62 -9.56 10.92 4.64
N SER A 63 -9.40 10.19 3.53
CA SER A 63 -9.22 8.73 3.52
C SER A 63 -7.83 8.39 4.06
N LEU A 64 -6.82 9.14 3.63
CA LEU A 64 -5.45 8.99 4.11
C LEU A 64 -5.31 9.29 5.62
N SER A 65 -5.93 10.36 6.13
CA SER A 65 -5.95 10.64 7.58
C SER A 65 -6.60 9.52 8.38
N ARG A 66 -7.72 8.96 7.91
CA ARG A 66 -8.38 7.83 8.59
C ARG A 66 -7.51 6.58 8.61
N MET A 67 -6.83 6.32 7.50
CA MET A 67 -5.86 5.24 7.38
C MET A 67 -4.73 5.39 8.41
N LEU A 68 -4.02 6.53 8.40
CA LEU A 68 -2.90 6.78 9.30
C LEU A 68 -3.32 6.70 10.78
N ASN A 69 -4.46 7.30 11.15
CA ASN A 69 -5.01 7.18 12.51
C ASN A 69 -5.33 5.72 12.91
N LYS A 70 -5.81 4.89 11.97
CA LYS A 70 -6.07 3.47 12.21
C LYS A 70 -4.77 2.68 12.39
N LEU A 71 -3.74 3.02 11.60
CA LEU A 71 -2.41 2.42 11.71
C LEU A 71 -1.74 2.78 13.03
N GLU A 72 -1.81 4.05 13.44
CA GLU A 72 -1.29 4.53 14.71
C GLU A 72 -1.92 3.80 15.90
N LYS A 73 -3.26 3.63 15.87
CA LYS A 73 -4.00 2.86 16.89
C LYS A 73 -3.66 1.37 16.93
N LYS A 74 -3.22 0.79 15.81
CA LYS A 74 -2.88 -0.63 15.69
C LYS A 74 -1.43 -0.94 16.09
N GLY A 75 -0.50 -0.03 15.76
CA GLY A 75 0.94 -0.22 15.95
C GLY A 75 1.53 0.46 17.19
N GLY A 76 0.76 1.26 17.91
CA GLY A 76 1.20 1.84 19.19
C GLY A 76 2.41 2.77 19.11
N PHE A 77 2.73 3.38 17.96
CA PHE A 77 3.78 4.40 17.85
C PHE A 77 3.47 5.38 16.70
N PHE A 78 3.08 6.61 17.06
CA PHE A 78 3.77 7.88 16.78
C PHE A 78 3.19 8.97 17.68
N GLY A 79 3.13 8.68 18.98
CA GLY A 79 2.87 9.65 20.02
C GLY A 79 4.18 9.98 20.74
N LYS A 80 5.03 10.80 20.12
CA LYS A 80 5.86 11.84 20.72
C LYS A 80 6.62 12.61 19.65
#